data_AF-A0A2P5TR00-F1
#
_entry.id   AF-A0A2P5TR00-F1
#
_cell.length_a   1.000
_cell.length_b   1.000
_cell.length_c   1.000
_cell.angle_alpha   90.00
_cell.angle_beta   90.00
_cell.angle_gamma   90.00
#
_symmetry.space_group_name_H-M   'P 1'
#
loop_
_entity.id
_entity.type
_entity.pdbx_description
1 polymer ?
#
loop_
_entity_poly.entity_id
_entity_poly.type
_entity_poly.pdbx_seq_one_letter_code
_entity_poly.pdbx_strand_id
1 'polypeptide(L)' 'MPLINLIIILIVVGVLLWLVNTYIPMDRKIKNILNVVVVIAVVIWLLQAFGVLGALDGIRVGAVMIMAPLLHDPAIG' A
#
# COMPACT_ATOMS: atom_id res chain seq x y z
N MET A 1 1.48 2.63 4.39
CA MET A 1 2.14 3.88 3.97
C MET A 1 1.47 5.06 4.69
N PRO A 2 2.20 6.08 5.19
CA PRO A 2 1.54 7.25 5.80
C PRO A 2 0.69 7.97 4.75
N LEU A 3 -0.48 8.51 5.16
CA LEU A 3 -1.49 9.11 4.26
C LEU A 3 -0.90 10.15 3.32
N ILE A 4 0.05 10.96 3.82
CA ILE A 4 0.75 11.98 3.03
C ILE A 4 1.51 11.38 1.84
N ASN A 5 2.13 10.21 2.02
CA ASN A 5 2.89 9.54 0.97
C ASN A 5 1.98 8.99 -0.13
N LEU A 6 0.79 8.50 0.26
CA LEU A 6 -0.23 8.03 -0.68
C LEU A 6 -0.73 9.18 -1.56
N ILE A 7 -1.02 10.33 -0.94
CA ILE A 7 -1.45 11.55 -1.66
C ILE A 7 -0.37 12.01 -2.65
N ILE A 8 0.90 12.05 -2.22
CA ILE A 8 2.02 12.42 -3.10
C ILE A 8 2.10 11.48 -4.31
N ILE A 9 2.03 10.16 -4.09
CA ILE A 9 2.07 9.19 -5.19
C ILE A 9 0.87 9.39 -6.14
N LEU A 10 -0.31 9.66 -5.62
CA LEU A 10 -1.51 9.89 -6.44
C LEU A 10 -1.35 11.13 -7.34
N ILE A 11 -0.77 12.20 -6.80
CA ILE A 11 -0.44 13.42 -7.56
C ILE A 11 0.60 13.09 -8.64
N VAL A 12 1.69 12.40 -8.29
CA VAL A 12 2.76 12.05 -9.24
C VAL A 12 2.23 11.19 -10.38
N VAL A 13 1.44 10.16 -10.08
CA VAL A 13 0.83 9.28 -11.10
C VAL A 13 -0.16 10.05 -11.97
N GLY A 14 -0.98 10.93 -11.37
CA GLY A 14 -1.92 11.78 -12.11
C GLY A 14 -1.21 12.73 -13.08
N VAL A 15 -0.13 13.37 -12.64
CA VAL A 15 0.68 14.27 -13.48
C VAL A 15 1.38 13.50 -14.59
N LEU A 16 1.96 12.33 -14.30
CA LEU A 16 2.56 11.44 -15.31
C LEU A 16 1.55 11.03 -16.38
N LEU A 17 0.35 10.60 -15.97
CA LEU A 17 -0.70 10.23 -16.90
C LEU A 17 -1.16 11.41 -17.75
N TRP A 18 -1.29 12.60 -17.14
CA TRP A 18 -1.64 13.82 -17.85
C TRP A 18 -0.58 14.19 -18.90
N LEU A 19 0.70 14.07 -18.56
CA LEU A 19 1.80 14.27 -19.51
C LEU A 19 1.72 13.26 -20.66
N VAL A 20 1.59 11.97 -20.38
CA VAL A 20 1.49 10.94 -21.43
C VAL A 20 0.30 11.23 -22.36
N ASN A 21 -0.85 11.62 -21.81
CA ASN A 21 -2.05 11.95 -22.58
C ASN A 21 -1.97 13.28 -23.36
N THR A 22 -1.11 14.21 -22.93
CA THR A 22 -0.96 15.54 -23.54
C THR A 22 0.13 15.56 -24.61
N TYR A 23 1.26 14.90 -24.36
CA TYR A 23 2.44 14.96 -25.23
C TYR A 23 2.50 13.86 -26.27
N ILE A 24 1.74 12.77 -26.11
CA ILE A 24 1.62 11.72 -27.13
C ILE A 24 0.30 11.94 -27.87
N PRO A 25 0.33 12.51 -29.10
CA PRO A 25 -0.86 12.61 -29.94
C PRO A 25 -1.25 11.20 -30.40
N MET A 26 -2.00 10.50 -29.56
CA MET A 26 -2.43 9.14 -29.81
C MET A 26 -3.87 9.12 -30.31
N ASP A 27 -4.12 8.25 -31.29
CA ASP A 27 -5.44 8.11 -31.91
C ASP A 27 -6.54 7.88 -30.87
N ARG A 28 -7.74 8.39 -31.16
CA ARG A 28 -8.83 8.52 -30.16
C ARG A 28 -9.22 7.19 -29.51
N LYS A 29 -9.09 6.07 -30.23
CA LYS A 29 -9.31 4.71 -29.70
C LYS A 29 -8.23 4.27 -28.70
N ILE A 30 -6.95 4.51 -29.02
CA ILE A 30 -5.84 4.06 -28.17
C ILE A 30 -5.76 4.90 -26.90
N LYS A 31 -6.06 6.21 -27.00
CA LYS A 31 -6.14 7.12 -25.85
C LYS A 31 -7.18 6.68 -24.82
N ASN A 32 -8.36 6.22 -25.26
CA ASN A 32 -9.38 5.70 -24.35
C ASN A 32 -8.92 4.42 -23.63
N ILE A 33 -8.28 3.49 -24.35
CA ILE A 33 -7.79 2.23 -23.77
C ILE A 33 -6.73 2.53 -22.70
N LEU A 34 -5.76 3.40 -22.99
CA LEU A 34 -4.71 3.75 -22.03
C LEU A 34 -5.29 4.37 -20.76
N ASN A 35 -6.20 5.34 -20.88
CA ASN A 35 -6.79 6.00 -19.72
C ASN A 35 -7.58 5.00 -18.84
N VAL A 36 -8.37 4.12 -19.46
CA VAL A 36 -9.10 3.07 -18.74
C VAL A 36 -8.13 2.14 -18.01
N VAL A 37 -7.08 1.68 -18.67
CA VAL A 37 -6.07 0.78 -18.06
C VAL A 37 -5.38 1.45 -16.88
N VAL A 38 -4.97 2.71 -17.01
CA VAL A 38 -4.27 3.42 -15.93
C VAL A 38 -5.21 3.69 -14.76
N VAL A 39 -6.46 4.08 -15.02
CA VAL A 39 -7.47 4.26 -13.96
C VAL A 39 -7.68 2.95 -13.19
N ILE A 40 -7.82 1.81 -13.89
CA ILE A 40 -7.97 0.50 -13.25
C ILE A 40 -6.74 0.16 -12.39
N ALA A 41 -5.53 0.39 -12.92
CA ALA A 41 -4.29 0.15 -12.18
C ALA A 41 -4.21 1.00 -10.90
N VAL A 42 -4.58 2.28 -10.97
CA VAL A 42 -4.63 3.18 -9.81
C VAL A 42 -5.67 2.71 -8.78
N VAL A 43 -6.85 2.26 -9.20
CA VAL A 43 -7.88 1.74 -8.29
C VAL A 43 -7.39 0.49 -7.55
N ILE A 44 -6.79 -0.47 -8.27
CA ILE A 44 -6.22 -1.68 -7.66
C ILE A 44 -5.11 -1.32 -6.67
N TRP A 45 -4.22 -0.40 -7.06
CA TRP A 45 -3.14 0.07 -6.21
C TRP A 45 -3.66 0.76 -4.94
N LEU A 46 -4.71 1.59 -5.05
CA LEU A 46 -5.35 2.22 -3.91
C LEU A 46 -5.93 1.18 -2.94
N LEU A 47 -6.63 0.16 -3.44
CA LEU A 47 -7.17 -0.92 -2.61
C LEU A 47 -6.08 -1.66 -1.82
N GLN A 48 -4.91 -1.89 -2.45
CA GLN A 48 -3.74 -2.48 -1.79
C GLN A 48 -3.13 -1.49 -0.77
N ALA A 49 -3.02 -0.21 -1.11
CA ALA A 49 -2.42 0.82 -0.28
C ALA A 49 -3.25 1.16 0.97
N PHE A 50 -4.58 1.11 0.88
CA PHE A 50 -5.49 1.27 2.01
C PHE A 50 -5.54 0.05 2.94
N GLY A 51 -4.82 -1.03 2.61
CA GLY A 51 -4.51 -2.06 3.59
C GLY A 51 -5.68 -2.99 3.92
N VAL A 52 -6.43 -3.45 2.91
CA VAL A 52 -7.13 -4.74 3.04
C VAL A 52 -6.12 -5.87 3.35
N LEU A 53 -4.83 -5.69 3.03
CA LEU A 53 -3.72 -6.60 3.33
C LEU A 53 -2.76 -6.11 4.44
N GLY A 54 -2.97 -4.91 5.00
CA GLY A 54 -2.05 -4.27 5.96
C GLY A 54 -2.40 -4.50 7.43
N ALA A 55 -3.58 -5.03 7.74
CA ALA A 55 -4.01 -5.33 9.11
C ALA A 55 -3.23 -6.49 9.76
N LEU A 56 -2.38 -7.21 9.01
CA LEU A 56 -1.65 -8.38 9.50
C LEU A 56 -0.24 -8.08 10.03
N ASP A 57 0.31 -6.89 9.76
CA ASP A 57 1.68 -6.52 10.17
C ASP A 57 1.80 -6.11 11.65
N GLY A 58 0.66 -5.91 12.32
CA GLY A 58 0.61 -5.49 13.73
C GLY A 58 0.60 -6.64 14.75
N ILE A 59 0.40 -7.89 14.33
CA ILE A 59 0.25 -9.01 15.26
C ILE A 59 1.61 -9.66 15.52
N ARG A 60 2.39 -9.07 16.41
CA ARG A 60 3.54 -9.74 17.03
C ARG A 60 3.05 -10.79 18.04
N VAL A 61 2.51 -11.92 17.57
CA VAL A 61 2.33 -13.11 18.42
C VAL A 61 3.72 -13.75 18.57
N GLY A 62 4.38 -13.59 19.71
CA GLY A 62 5.54 -14.43 20.00
C GLY A 62 6.49 -13.97 21.09
N ALA A 63 6.62 -12.67 21.38
CA ALA A 63 7.69 -12.24 22.31
C ALA A 63 7.31 -12.33 23.80
N VAL A 64 6.03 -12.14 24.16
CA VAL A 64 5.63 -12.02 25.57
C VAL A 64 5.47 -13.38 26.27
N MET A 65 5.14 -14.44 25.54
CA MET A 65 4.82 -15.75 26.16
C MET A 65 6.05 -16.59 26.55
N ILE A 66 7.23 -16.36 25.94
CA ILE A 66 8.41 -17.22 26.13
C ILE A 66 9.28 -16.79 27.33
N MET A 67 9.01 -15.64 27.95
CA MET A 67 9.75 -15.14 29.13
C MET A 67 9.06 -15.43 30.47
N ALA A 68 7.88 -16.05 30.44
CA ALA A 68 7.10 -16.39 31.64
C ALA A 68 7.51 -17.65 32.44
N PRO A 69 8.50 -18.51 32.08
CA PRO A 69 8.84 -19.66 32.93
C PRO A 69 9.92 -19.45 34.01
N LEU A 70 10.50 -18.26 34.23
CA LEU A 70 11.67 -18.10 35.13
C LEU A 70 11.44 -17.28 36.42
N LEU A 71 10.20 -16.93 36.77
CA LEU A 71 9.88 -16.17 37.99
C LEU A 71 9.17 -17.00 39.08
N HIS A 72 9.11 -18.33 38.94
CA HIS A 72 8.53 -19.22 39.95
C HIS A 72 9.47 -20.37 40.34
N ASP A 73 10.73 -20.05 40.64
CA ASP A 73 11.56 -20.97 41.43
C ASP A 73 11.44 -20.60 42.92
N PRO A 74 10.72 -21.37 43.75
CA PRO A 74 10.66 -21.18 45.20
C PRO A 74 11.89 -21.76 45.95
N ALA A 75 12.96 -22.21 45.29
CA ALA A 75 14.12 -22.83 45.94
C ALA A 75 15.18 -21.86 46.52
N ILE A 76 14.77 -20.69 47.01
CA ILE A 76 15.58 -19.85 47.90
C ILE A 76 14.78 -19.55 49.18
N GLY A 77 14.88 -20.49 50.12
CA GLY A 77 14.41 -20.42 51.50
C GLY A 77 15.17 -21.43 52.35
#